data_AF-A0A7R8ZZQ9-F1
#
_entry.id   AF-A0A7R8ZZQ9-F1
#
_cell.length_a   1.000
_cell.length_b   1.000
_cell.length_c   1.000
_cell.angle_alpha   90.00
_cell.angle_beta   90.00
_cell.angle_gamma   90.00
#
_symmetry.space_group_name_H-M   'P 1'
#
loop_
_entity.id
_entity.type
_entity.pdbx_description
1 polymer ?
#
loop_
_entity_poly.entity_id
_entity_poly.type
_entity_poly.pdbx_seq_one_letter_code
_entity_poly.pdbx_strand_id
1 'polypeptide(L)'
;MFEGQNGKLNQIIDEMGDDHISGSAENPIRKDAFELSENDKIASIEKDVANILHTLGMDLGDDSLSGTPLRVAKMFVKEIFGGLNPERKPKLSTFENSFKGLIDYDKYRNNYDYNKAVYLMSKFELLENGFVMLKEDPSYASPIATLFYEYYEKRDALRNKLEADSQLIQCIVGNGSDSEYVPFGQTQKPQLDDYADGVDTFEFLVKL
;
A
#
# COMPACT_ATOMS: atom_id res chain seq x y z
N MET A 1 -23.13 -20.49 -40.64
CA MET A 1 -23.10 -20.99 -39.25
C MET A 1 -21.66 -21.00 -38.76
N PHE A 2 -21.14 -19.87 -38.25
CA PHE A 2 -19.76 -19.80 -37.70
C PHE A 2 -19.64 -18.82 -36.51
N GLU A 3 -20.74 -18.51 -35.80
CA GLU A 3 -20.71 -17.57 -34.67
C GLU A 3 -20.70 -18.25 -33.27
N GLY A 4 -20.87 -19.58 -33.20
CA GLY A 4 -21.16 -20.28 -31.95
C GLY A 4 -19.99 -20.54 -30.99
N GLN A 5 -18.73 -20.49 -31.44
CA GLN A 5 -17.56 -20.76 -30.58
C GLN A 5 -16.90 -19.49 -30.03
N ASN A 6 -16.89 -18.39 -30.79
CA ASN A 6 -16.29 -17.13 -30.35
C ASN A 6 -17.11 -16.41 -29.27
N GLY A 7 -18.45 -16.56 -29.27
CA GLY A 7 -19.32 -15.91 -28.29
C GLY A 7 -19.11 -16.41 -26.86
N LYS A 8 -18.89 -17.72 -26.67
CA LYS A 8 -18.63 -18.30 -25.33
C LYS A 8 -17.24 -17.95 -24.80
N LEU A 9 -16.24 -17.90 -25.68
CA LEU A 9 -14.89 -17.54 -25.28
C LEU A 9 -14.81 -16.06 -24.87
N ASN A 10 -15.48 -15.17 -25.60
CA ASN A 10 -15.55 -13.76 -25.24
C ASN A 10 -16.29 -13.53 -23.92
N GLN A 11 -17.42 -14.23 -23.68
CA GLN A 11 -18.12 -14.15 -22.40
C GLN A 11 -17.24 -14.56 -21.21
N ILE A 12 -16.47 -15.64 -21.35
CA ILE A 12 -15.55 -16.09 -20.30
C ILE A 12 -14.42 -15.05 -20.08
N ILE A 13 -13.91 -14.44 -21.14
CA ILE A 13 -12.87 -13.40 -21.05
C ILE A 13 -13.41 -12.14 -20.37
N ASP A 14 -14.64 -11.74 -20.71
CA ASP A 14 -15.30 -10.57 -20.13
C ASP A 14 -15.60 -10.81 -18.64
N GLU A 15 -16.14 -11.98 -18.27
CA GLU A 15 -16.37 -12.38 -16.86
C GLU A 15 -15.07 -12.43 -16.05
N MET A 16 -13.99 -13.00 -16.61
CA MET A 16 -12.68 -13.05 -15.95
C MET A 16 -12.02 -11.65 -15.81
N GLY A 17 -12.27 -10.76 -16.76
CA GLY A 17 -11.79 -9.37 -16.73
C GLY A 17 -12.51 -8.52 -15.69
N ASP A 18 -13.83 -8.67 -15.59
CA ASP A 18 -14.68 -7.93 -14.64
C ASP A 18 -14.47 -8.38 -13.19
N ASP A 19 -14.20 -9.67 -12.94
CA ASP A 19 -13.93 -10.19 -11.59
C ASP A 19 -12.50 -9.89 -11.08
N HIS A 20 -11.68 -9.19 -11.87
CA HIS A 20 -10.30 -8.80 -11.52
C HIS A 20 -9.45 -9.94 -10.92
N ILE A 21 -9.67 -11.18 -11.39
CA ILE A 21 -8.97 -12.36 -10.88
C ILE A 21 -7.51 -12.32 -11.37
N SER A 22 -6.60 -11.86 -10.52
CA SER A 22 -5.16 -11.85 -10.84
C SER A 22 -4.60 -13.27 -10.79
N GLY A 23 -4.48 -13.92 -11.95
CA GLY A 23 -3.98 -15.29 -12.09
C GLY A 23 -2.45 -15.44 -12.03
N SER A 24 -1.69 -14.34 -11.93
CA SER A 24 -0.21 -14.34 -11.96
C SER A 24 0.36 -13.23 -11.08
N ALA A 25 1.45 -13.53 -10.38
CA ALA A 25 2.23 -12.54 -9.62
C ALA A 25 3.12 -11.67 -10.53
N GLU A 26 3.36 -12.10 -11.77
CA GLU A 26 4.17 -11.38 -12.76
C GLU A 26 3.30 -10.79 -13.87
N ASN A 27 3.68 -9.60 -14.33
CA ASN A 27 3.05 -8.93 -15.46
C ASN A 27 3.26 -9.77 -16.73
N PRO A 28 2.21 -10.10 -17.50
CA PRO A 28 2.31 -10.90 -18.70
C PRO A 28 2.89 -10.09 -19.86
N ILE A 29 4.21 -9.85 -19.84
CA ILE A 29 4.94 -9.11 -20.88
C ILE A 29 5.63 -10.08 -21.85
N ARG A 30 5.76 -9.67 -23.12
CA ARG A 30 6.52 -10.45 -24.11
C ARG A 30 8.02 -10.38 -23.84
N LYS A 31 8.76 -11.41 -24.27
CA LYS A 31 10.22 -11.50 -24.09
C LYS A 31 10.99 -10.40 -24.82
N ASP A 32 10.46 -9.91 -25.93
CA ASP A 32 11.02 -8.86 -26.78
C ASP A 32 10.45 -7.45 -26.47
N ALA A 33 9.71 -7.30 -25.36
CA ALA A 33 8.98 -6.07 -25.05
C ALA A 33 9.84 -4.80 -24.95
N PHE A 34 11.16 -4.94 -24.79
CA PHE A 34 12.09 -3.81 -24.61
C PHE A 34 13.12 -3.66 -25.74
N GLU A 35 12.98 -4.39 -26.85
CA GLU A 35 13.91 -4.27 -27.99
C GLU A 35 13.69 -2.96 -28.78
N LEU A 36 12.44 -2.48 -28.88
CA LEU A 36 12.11 -1.21 -29.54
C LEU A 36 12.32 -0.02 -28.59
N SER A 37 12.85 1.07 -29.15
CA SER A 37 12.98 2.33 -28.41
C SER A 37 11.60 2.94 -28.10
N GLU A 38 11.53 3.77 -27.06
CA GLU A 38 10.28 4.47 -26.72
C GLU A 38 9.78 5.36 -27.86
N ASN A 39 10.68 5.98 -28.63
CA ASN A 39 10.31 6.82 -29.77
C ASN A 39 9.72 5.99 -30.90
N ASP A 40 10.28 4.81 -31.19
CA ASP A 40 9.74 3.90 -32.21
C ASP A 40 8.37 3.36 -31.82
N LYS A 41 8.18 3.06 -30.53
CA LYS A 41 6.86 2.67 -29.99
C LYS A 41 5.84 3.79 -30.15
N ILE A 42 6.21 5.03 -29.82
CA ILE A 42 5.33 6.19 -29.98
C ILE A 42 4.96 6.38 -31.46
N ALA A 43 5.92 6.31 -32.37
CA ALA A 43 5.66 6.46 -33.80
C ALA A 43 4.72 5.36 -34.35
N SER A 44 4.89 4.11 -33.90
CA SER A 44 4.01 3.01 -34.28
C SER A 44 2.58 3.22 -33.76
N ILE A 45 2.44 3.53 -32.46
CA ILE A 45 1.13 3.73 -31.82
C ILE A 45 0.42 4.97 -32.40
N GLU A 46 1.16 6.04 -32.68
CA GLU A 46 0.62 7.25 -33.32
C GLU A 46 -0.05 6.90 -34.66
N LYS A 47 0.65 6.12 -35.50
CA LYS A 47 0.10 5.65 -36.78
C LYS A 47 -1.17 4.82 -36.58
N ASP A 48 -1.18 3.92 -35.60
CA ASP A 48 -2.34 3.08 -35.33
C ASP A 48 -3.53 3.89 -34.79
N VAL A 49 -3.30 4.87 -33.92
CA VAL A 49 -4.33 5.79 -33.43
C VAL A 49 -4.88 6.66 -34.56
N ALA A 50 -4.03 7.15 -35.46
CA ALA A 50 -4.50 7.87 -36.64
C ALA A 50 -5.41 7.01 -37.51
N ASN A 51 -5.07 5.73 -37.72
CA ASN A 51 -5.92 4.79 -38.46
C ASN A 51 -7.27 4.54 -37.75
N ILE A 52 -7.27 4.44 -36.41
CA ILE A 52 -8.50 4.32 -35.62
C ILE A 52 -9.39 5.54 -35.82
N LEU A 53 -8.84 6.75 -35.71
CA LEU A 53 -9.59 8.00 -35.89
C LEU A 53 -10.17 8.11 -37.31
N HIS A 54 -9.41 7.73 -38.34
CA HIS A 54 -9.92 7.64 -39.70
C HIS A 54 -11.05 6.60 -39.83
N THR A 55 -10.92 5.45 -39.18
CA THR A 55 -11.96 4.40 -39.18
C THR A 55 -13.25 4.88 -38.52
N LEU A 56 -13.13 5.73 -37.49
CA LEU A 56 -14.26 6.38 -36.83
C LEU A 56 -14.84 7.57 -37.63
N GLY A 57 -14.27 7.87 -38.81
CA GLY A 57 -14.72 8.97 -39.66
C GLY A 57 -14.31 10.36 -39.17
N MET A 58 -13.25 10.45 -38.34
CA MET A 58 -12.74 11.73 -37.84
C MET A 58 -11.78 12.38 -38.86
N ASP A 59 -11.88 13.70 -38.99
CA ASP A 59 -11.03 14.48 -39.88
C ASP A 59 -9.76 14.95 -39.15
N LEU A 60 -8.61 14.43 -39.59
CA LEU A 60 -7.30 14.82 -39.05
C LEU A 60 -6.74 16.10 -39.69
N GLY A 61 -7.44 16.68 -40.68
CA GLY A 61 -7.16 18.01 -41.19
C GLY A 61 -7.60 19.13 -40.24
N ASP A 62 -8.43 18.83 -39.23
CA ASP A 62 -8.83 19.77 -38.20
C ASP A 62 -7.71 20.00 -37.17
N ASP A 63 -7.42 21.27 -36.88
CA ASP A 63 -6.36 21.68 -35.95
C ASP A 63 -6.55 21.12 -34.52
N SER A 64 -7.79 20.85 -34.10
CA SER A 64 -8.08 20.30 -32.76
C SER A 64 -7.71 18.82 -32.64
N LEU A 65 -7.75 18.10 -33.76
CA LEU A 65 -7.61 16.63 -33.81
C LEU A 65 -6.28 16.17 -34.40
N SER A 66 -5.63 16.98 -35.23
CA SER A 66 -4.36 16.64 -35.89
C SER A 66 -3.26 16.22 -34.91
N GLY A 67 -3.22 16.82 -33.71
CA GLY A 67 -2.26 16.47 -32.64
C GLY A 67 -2.71 15.35 -31.70
N THR A 68 -3.91 14.80 -31.86
CA THR A 68 -4.47 13.76 -30.98
C THR A 68 -3.73 12.43 -31.10
N PRO A 69 -3.40 11.90 -32.29
CA PRO A 69 -2.64 10.65 -32.42
C PRO A 69 -1.34 10.66 -31.61
N LEU A 70 -0.54 11.72 -31.75
CA LEU A 70 0.72 11.88 -31.04
C LEU A 70 0.53 12.01 -29.53
N ARG A 71 -0.51 12.74 -29.07
CA ARG A 71 -0.82 12.87 -27.64
C ARG A 71 -1.18 11.53 -27.02
N VAL A 72 -2.05 10.76 -27.66
CA VAL A 72 -2.46 9.42 -27.16
C VAL A 72 -1.27 8.48 -27.13
N ALA A 73 -0.43 8.46 -28.17
CA ALA A 73 0.76 7.63 -28.21
C ALA A 73 1.76 7.97 -27.09
N LYS A 74 2.01 9.26 -26.86
CA LYS A 74 2.86 9.72 -25.75
C LYS A 74 2.27 9.34 -24.39
N MET A 75 0.98 9.57 -24.19
CA MET A 75 0.28 9.23 -22.96
C MET A 75 0.39 7.72 -22.66
N PHE A 76 0.23 6.86 -23.66
CA PHE A 76 0.34 5.40 -23.48
C PHE A 76 1.75 4.98 -23.07
N VAL A 77 2.76 5.41 -23.83
CA VAL A 77 4.15 4.97 -23.61
C VAL A 77 4.77 5.63 -22.39
N LYS A 78 4.49 6.91 -22.16
CA LYS A 78 5.19 7.69 -21.13
C LYS A 78 4.43 7.83 -19.82
N GLU A 79 3.11 7.67 -19.81
CA GLU A 79 2.29 7.96 -18.63
C GLU A 79 1.58 6.69 -18.16
N ILE A 80 0.50 6.28 -18.84
CA ILE A 80 -0.40 5.20 -18.39
C ILE A 80 0.35 3.88 -18.22
N PHE A 81 1.18 3.50 -19.20
CA PHE A 81 1.96 2.27 -19.16
C PHE A 81 3.46 2.52 -18.95
N GLY A 82 3.84 3.72 -18.50
CA GLY A 82 5.24 4.06 -18.23
C GLY A 82 5.88 3.14 -17.19
N GLY A 83 5.09 2.59 -16.26
CA GLY A 83 5.55 1.63 -15.26
C GLY A 83 6.00 0.27 -15.82
N LEU A 84 5.72 -0.04 -17.08
CA LEU A 84 6.27 -1.24 -17.73
C LEU A 84 7.77 -1.14 -17.96
N ASN A 85 8.33 0.07 -18.08
CA ASN A 85 9.76 0.27 -18.26
C ASN A 85 10.51 0.06 -16.93
N PRO A 86 11.40 -0.96 -16.83
CA PRO A 86 12.15 -1.23 -15.60
C PRO A 86 13.01 -0.04 -15.13
N GLU A 87 13.47 0.82 -16.03
CA GLU A 87 14.28 2.00 -15.70
C GLU A 87 13.50 3.08 -14.95
N ARG A 88 12.18 3.11 -15.12
CA ARG A 88 11.27 4.05 -14.45
C ARG A 88 10.77 3.52 -13.11
N LYS A 89 11.28 2.36 -12.68
CA LYS A 89 11.00 1.83 -11.35
C LYS A 89 11.42 2.87 -10.31
N PRO A 90 10.50 3.33 -9.45
CA PRO A 90 10.85 4.32 -8.44
C PRO A 90 11.96 3.75 -7.56
N LYS A 91 13.00 4.57 -7.34
CA LYS A 91 14.02 4.24 -6.35
C LYS A 91 13.34 4.30 -4.99
N LEU A 92 13.26 3.15 -4.32
CA LEU A 92 12.86 3.12 -2.92
C LEU A 92 13.85 3.99 -2.14
N SER A 93 13.35 5.09 -1.58
CA SER A 93 14.08 5.84 -0.57
C SER A 93 13.94 5.06 0.73
N THR A 94 14.97 4.31 1.09
CA THR A 94 15.00 3.59 2.36
C THR A 94 16.33 3.88 3.04
N PHE A 95 16.25 4.41 4.27
CA PHE A 95 17.27 4.19 5.28
C PHE A 95 17.53 2.69 5.41
N GLU A 96 18.71 2.27 5.89
CA GLU A 96 18.95 0.85 6.19
C GLU A 96 17.85 0.34 7.14
N ASN A 97 17.05 -0.59 6.64
CA ASN A 97 15.92 -1.13 7.37
C ASN A 97 16.21 -2.60 7.69
N SER A 98 16.75 -2.83 8.88
CA SER A 98 17.04 -4.18 9.40
C SER A 98 15.80 -5.08 9.54
N PHE A 99 14.60 -4.51 9.43
CA PHE A 99 13.32 -5.21 9.57
C PHE A 99 12.59 -5.43 8.25
N LYS A 100 13.21 -5.11 7.10
CA LYS A 100 12.60 -5.29 5.76
C LYS A 100 12.10 -6.73 5.54
N GLY A 101 12.81 -7.73 6.07
CA GLY A 101 12.42 -9.13 5.95
C GLY A 101 11.12 -9.51 6.66
N LEU A 102 10.54 -8.62 7.49
CA LEU A 102 9.26 -8.89 8.16
C LEU A 102 8.11 -9.05 7.16
N ILE A 103 8.14 -8.31 6.04
CA ILE A 103 7.15 -8.43 4.98
C ILE A 103 7.27 -9.74 4.18
N ASP A 104 8.37 -10.47 4.33
CA ASP A 104 8.57 -11.75 3.65
C ASP A 104 7.79 -12.89 4.33
N TYR A 105 7.27 -12.66 5.53
CA TYR A 105 6.35 -13.60 6.18
C TYR A 105 4.93 -13.43 5.61
N ASP A 106 4.43 -14.45 4.92
CA ASP A 106 3.11 -14.44 4.26
C ASP A 106 1.98 -13.97 5.17
N LYS A 107 1.94 -14.45 6.43
CA LYS A 107 0.90 -14.05 7.39
C LYS A 107 0.94 -12.55 7.70
N TYR A 108 2.14 -11.99 7.84
CA TYR A 108 2.31 -10.57 8.12
C TYR A 108 1.95 -9.74 6.89
N ARG A 109 2.45 -10.15 5.71
CA ARG A 109 2.13 -9.53 4.41
C ARG A 109 0.62 -9.48 4.16
N ASN A 110 -0.07 -10.59 4.38
CA ASN A 110 -1.52 -10.64 4.20
C ASN A 110 -2.26 -9.69 5.15
N ASN A 111 -1.81 -9.53 6.40
CA ASN A 111 -2.39 -8.55 7.33
C ASN A 111 -2.11 -7.11 6.87
N TYR A 112 -0.89 -6.84 6.41
CA TYR A 112 -0.51 -5.55 5.87
C TYR A 112 -1.38 -5.16 4.67
N ASP A 113 -1.44 -6.03 3.66
CA ASP A 113 -2.18 -5.78 2.42
C ASP A 113 -3.69 -5.65 2.67
N TYR A 114 -4.25 -6.48 3.55
CA TYR A 114 -5.66 -6.40 3.93
C TYR A 114 -6.00 -5.05 4.58
N ASN A 115 -5.28 -4.66 5.63
CA ASN A 115 -5.55 -3.40 6.33
C ASN A 115 -5.29 -2.19 5.43
N LYS A 116 -4.24 -2.26 4.59
CA LYS A 116 -3.95 -1.21 3.60
C LYS A 116 -5.12 -1.02 2.63
N ALA A 117 -5.66 -2.10 2.08
CA ALA A 117 -6.80 -2.04 1.18
C ALA A 117 -8.03 -1.41 1.87
N VAL A 118 -8.34 -1.85 3.11
CA VAL A 118 -9.46 -1.31 3.90
C VAL A 118 -9.31 0.19 4.12
N TYR A 119 -8.12 0.67 4.48
CA TYR A 119 -7.89 2.10 4.73
C TYR A 119 -7.94 2.94 3.45
N LEU A 120 -7.37 2.45 2.35
CA LEU A 120 -7.42 3.14 1.05
C LEU A 120 -8.84 3.21 0.49
N MET A 121 -9.62 2.13 0.60
CA MET A 121 -11.03 2.11 0.19
C MET A 121 -11.87 3.10 1.00
N SER A 122 -11.56 3.24 2.29
CA SER A 122 -12.22 4.18 3.19
C SER A 122 -11.70 5.62 3.05
N LYS A 123 -10.74 5.87 2.14
CA LYS A 123 -10.10 7.17 1.89
C LYS A 123 -9.43 7.78 3.13
N PHE A 124 -8.91 6.95 4.02
CA PHE A 124 -8.09 7.45 5.12
C PHE A 124 -6.72 7.88 4.61
N GLU A 125 -6.22 9.00 5.14
CA GLU A 125 -4.83 9.39 4.95
C GLU A 125 -3.92 8.46 5.76
N LEU A 126 -2.86 7.97 5.11
CA LEU A 126 -1.92 7.03 5.71
C LEU A 126 -0.51 7.28 5.17
N LEU A 127 0.47 7.14 6.07
CA LEU A 127 1.88 7.14 5.72
C LEU A 127 2.41 5.71 5.84
N GLU A 128 3.16 5.23 4.87
CA GLU A 128 3.64 3.84 4.86
C GLU A 128 5.05 3.71 4.30
N ASN A 129 5.73 2.65 4.69
CA ASN A 129 7.10 2.36 4.28
C ASN A 129 7.29 0.93 3.74
N GLY A 130 6.21 0.28 3.30
CA GLY A 130 6.21 -1.06 2.73
C GLY A 130 6.21 -2.21 3.74
N PHE A 131 6.13 -1.94 5.05
CA PHE A 131 5.93 -2.99 6.07
C PHE A 131 5.19 -2.49 7.31
N VAL A 132 5.13 -1.19 7.57
CA VAL A 132 4.31 -0.56 8.61
C VAL A 132 3.53 0.61 8.02
N MET A 133 2.29 0.76 8.47
CA MET A 133 1.40 1.89 8.19
C MET A 133 1.26 2.76 9.43
N LEU A 134 1.29 4.08 9.24
CA LEU A 134 0.94 5.09 10.23
C LEU A 134 -0.40 5.69 9.86
N LYS A 135 -1.32 5.70 10.82
CA LYS A 135 -2.65 6.30 10.67
C LYS A 135 -2.93 7.19 11.87
N GLU A 136 -3.45 8.38 11.62
CA GLU A 136 -3.94 9.24 12.70
C GLU A 136 -5.23 8.64 13.27
N ASP A 137 -5.21 8.28 14.55
CA ASP A 137 -6.34 7.67 15.27
C ASP A 137 -6.11 7.76 16.79
N PRO A 138 -7.09 8.22 17.58
CA PRO A 138 -6.96 8.27 19.04
C PRO A 138 -7.16 6.90 19.73
N SER A 139 -7.52 5.84 18.99
CA SER A 139 -7.76 4.52 19.55
C SER A 139 -6.48 3.84 20.04
N TYR A 140 -6.57 3.04 21.11
CA TYR A 140 -5.41 2.33 21.68
C TYR A 140 -5.08 1.00 20.97
N ALA A 141 -6.04 0.42 20.25
CA ALA A 141 -5.86 -0.86 19.58
C ALA A 141 -5.72 -0.67 18.07
N SER A 142 -4.51 -0.83 17.55
CA SER A 142 -4.25 -0.83 16.11
C SER A 142 -4.19 -2.26 15.54
N PRO A 143 -4.64 -2.48 14.30
CA PRO A 143 -4.42 -3.75 13.61
C PRO A 143 -2.93 -4.04 13.38
N ILE A 144 -2.61 -5.31 13.13
CA ILE A 144 -1.26 -5.74 12.79
C ILE A 144 -0.73 -4.92 11.61
N ALA A 145 0.55 -4.54 11.69
CA ALA A 145 1.25 -3.71 10.72
C ALA A 145 0.76 -2.25 10.63
N THR A 146 -0.11 -1.82 11.55
CA THR A 146 -0.56 -0.43 11.68
C THR A 146 -0.15 0.13 13.04
N LEU A 147 0.36 1.35 13.06
CA LEU A 147 0.61 2.12 14.26
C LEU A 147 -0.27 3.37 14.23
N PHE A 148 -1.05 3.56 15.28
CA PHE A 148 -1.84 4.76 15.46
C PHE A 148 -1.02 5.87 16.11
N TYR A 149 -1.25 7.10 15.68
CA TYR A 149 -0.63 8.28 16.27
C TYR A 149 -1.67 9.40 16.43
N GLU A 150 -1.37 10.31 17.35
CA GLU A 150 -2.11 11.54 17.56
C GLU A 150 -1.12 12.65 17.95
N TYR A 151 -1.51 13.90 17.73
CA TYR A 151 -0.71 15.06 18.12
C TYR A 151 -1.14 15.58 19.49
N TYR A 152 -0.16 16.07 20.27
CA TYR A 152 -0.42 16.77 21.52
C TYR A 152 0.38 18.08 21.56
N GLU A 153 -0.21 19.13 22.13
CA GLU A 153 0.45 20.45 22.20
C GLU A 153 1.32 20.61 23.46
N LYS A 154 0.90 20.01 24.58
CA LYS A 154 1.52 20.18 25.89
C LYS A 154 1.73 18.84 26.57
N ARG A 155 2.91 18.66 27.19
CA ARG A 155 3.26 17.45 27.94
C ARG A 155 2.32 17.20 29.13
N ASP A 156 1.87 18.26 29.81
CA ASP A 156 0.94 18.13 30.94
C ASP A 156 -0.43 17.58 30.51
N ALA A 157 -0.90 17.98 29.32
CA ALA A 157 -2.16 17.46 28.77
C ALA A 157 -2.05 15.97 28.42
N LEU A 158 -0.91 15.55 27.86
CA LEU A 158 -0.61 14.14 27.61
C LEU A 158 -0.61 13.33 28.91
N ARG A 159 0.06 13.82 29.96
CA ARG A 159 0.11 13.14 31.26
C ARG A 159 -1.28 12.94 31.86
N ASN A 160 -2.10 13.98 31.88
CA ASN A 160 -3.46 13.89 32.41
C ASN A 160 -4.32 12.88 31.63
N LYS A 161 -4.14 12.80 30.30
CA LYS A 161 -4.83 11.80 29.47
C LYS A 161 -4.37 10.39 29.81
N LEU A 162 -3.06 10.16 29.90
CA LEU A 162 -2.49 8.85 30.23
C LEU A 162 -2.92 8.36 31.63
N GLU A 163 -3.01 9.27 32.60
CA GLU A 163 -3.51 8.95 33.95
C GLU A 163 -5.00 8.60 33.93
N ALA A 164 -5.82 9.37 33.19
CA ALA A 164 -7.25 9.12 33.04
C ALA A 164 -7.54 7.77 32.34
N ASP A 165 -6.75 7.45 31.32
CA ASP A 165 -6.90 6.24 30.50
C ASP A 165 -6.01 5.08 31.00
N SER A 166 -5.50 5.15 32.23
CA SER A 166 -4.61 4.14 32.83
C SER A 166 -5.18 2.71 32.79
N GLN A 167 -6.50 2.56 32.87
CA GLN A 167 -7.17 1.26 32.78
C GLN A 167 -7.19 0.66 31.35
N LEU A 168 -6.97 1.50 30.32
CA LEU A 168 -6.93 1.10 28.92
C LEU A 168 -5.51 0.85 28.42
N ILE A 169 -4.49 1.23 29.21
CA ILE A 169 -3.09 1.26 28.80
C ILE A 169 -2.31 0.24 29.63
N GLN A 170 -1.72 -0.74 28.95
CA GLN A 170 -0.89 -1.76 29.60
C GLN A 170 0.51 -1.25 29.96
N CYS A 171 1.10 -0.42 29.11
CA CYS A 171 2.49 0.00 29.23
C CYS A 171 2.71 1.32 28.50
N ILE A 172 3.49 2.21 29.10
CA ILE A 172 3.90 3.46 28.46
C ILE A 172 5.40 3.38 28.14
N VAL A 173 5.74 3.57 26.87
CA VAL A 173 7.13 3.48 26.38
C VAL A 173 7.65 4.87 26.12
N GLY A 174 8.85 5.19 26.63
CA GLY A 174 9.42 6.51 26.46
C GLY A 174 10.88 6.63 26.85
N ASN A 175 11.49 7.72 26.41
CA ASN A 175 12.81 8.14 26.87
C ASN A 175 12.61 9.23 27.93
N GLY A 176 12.39 8.82 29.18
CA GLY A 176 12.12 9.73 30.30
C GLY A 176 12.76 9.25 31.60
N SER A 177 13.02 10.18 32.51
CA SER A 177 13.51 9.91 33.86
C SER A 177 12.40 9.50 34.84
N ASP A 178 11.15 9.52 34.40
CA ASP A 178 10.00 9.09 35.20
C ASP A 178 10.00 7.56 35.29
N SER A 179 9.87 7.04 36.52
CA SER A 179 9.96 5.60 36.84
C SER A 179 8.83 4.74 36.27
N GLU A 180 7.85 5.34 35.59
CA GLU A 180 6.69 4.66 34.98
C GLU A 180 6.89 4.32 33.49
N TYR A 181 7.99 4.75 32.86
CA TYR A 181 8.26 4.46 31.45
C TYR A 181 9.12 3.21 31.26
N VAL A 182 8.69 2.35 30.35
CA VAL A 182 9.53 1.28 29.83
C VAL A 182 10.45 1.84 28.73
N PRO A 183 11.76 1.62 28.77
CA PRO A 183 12.66 2.06 27.72
C PRO A 183 12.34 1.40 26.36
N PHE A 184 12.62 2.13 25.28
CA PHE A 184 12.46 1.62 23.92
C PHE A 184 13.21 0.28 23.73
N GLY A 185 12.54 -0.69 23.10
CA GLY A 185 13.10 -2.01 22.80
C GLY A 185 13.07 -3.02 23.95
N GLN A 186 12.62 -2.62 25.16
CA GLN A 186 12.52 -3.52 26.31
C GLN A 186 11.13 -4.11 26.51
N THR A 187 10.09 -3.58 25.85
CA THR A 187 8.70 -4.08 25.98
C THR A 187 8.51 -5.55 25.59
N GLN A 188 9.41 -6.10 24.78
CA GLN A 188 9.39 -7.50 24.36
C GLN A 188 10.24 -8.41 25.28
N LYS A 189 10.70 -7.89 26.42
CA LYS A 189 11.57 -8.58 27.39
C LYS A 189 11.06 -8.35 28.83
N PRO A 190 9.85 -8.82 29.16
CA PRO A 190 9.29 -8.65 30.51
C PRO A 190 10.19 -9.30 31.56
N GLN A 191 10.32 -8.65 32.72
CA GLN A 191 10.96 -9.23 33.89
C GLN A 191 9.98 -10.12 34.67
N LEU A 192 10.49 -10.85 35.67
CA LEU A 192 9.69 -11.79 36.47
C LEU A 192 8.61 -11.07 37.31
N ASP A 193 8.82 -9.79 37.58
CA ASP A 193 7.98 -8.88 38.36
C ASP A 193 7.18 -7.88 37.49
N ASP A 194 7.26 -7.95 36.15
CA ASP A 194 6.48 -7.13 35.22
C ASP A 194 5.05 -7.71 35.04
N TYR A 195 4.20 -7.54 36.05
CA TYR A 195 2.80 -7.96 35.99
C TYR A 195 1.94 -6.97 35.19
N ALA A 196 1.07 -7.48 34.30
CA ALA A 196 0.27 -6.66 33.36
C ALA A 196 -0.75 -5.73 34.03
N ASP A 197 -1.13 -6.02 35.28
CA ASP A 197 -2.05 -5.24 36.12
C ASP A 197 -1.33 -4.58 37.31
N GLY A 198 -0.01 -4.71 37.40
CA GLY A 198 0.80 -4.23 38.51
C GLY A 198 0.57 -4.96 39.83
N VAL A 199 -0.18 -6.07 39.85
CA VAL A 199 -0.47 -6.85 41.05
C VAL A 199 0.46 -8.06 41.13
N ASP A 200 1.23 -8.15 42.21
CA ASP A 200 2.06 -9.34 42.46
C ASP A 200 1.16 -10.56 42.70
N THR A 201 1.14 -11.46 41.72
CA THR A 201 0.33 -12.69 41.76
C THR A 201 0.73 -13.61 42.91
N PHE A 202 1.99 -13.67 43.33
CA PHE A 202 2.41 -14.45 44.49
C PHE A 202 1.91 -13.82 45.79
N GLU A 203 1.99 -12.49 45.90
CA GLU A 203 1.46 -11.77 47.06
C GLU A 203 -0.07 -11.93 47.17
N PHE A 204 -0.78 -11.89 46.04
CA PHE A 204 -2.21 -12.16 45.97
C PHE A 204 -2.56 -13.58 46.43
N LEU A 205 -1.84 -14.59 45.93
CA LEU A 205 -2.08 -16.00 46.29
C LEU A 205 -1.79 -16.31 47.76
N VAL A 206 -0.83 -15.61 48.39
CA VAL A 206 -0.53 -15.76 49.82
C VAL A 206 -1.61 -15.13 50.72
N LYS A 207 -2.43 -14.21 50.18
CA LYS A 207 -3.51 -13.50 50.90
C LYS A 207 -4.89 -14.19 50.80
N LEU A 208 -5.01 -15.28 50.04
CA LEU A 208 -6.22 -16.12 49.95
C LEU A 208 -6.31 -17.12 51.11
#